data_AF-A0A4R2NRK3-F1
#
_entry.id   AF-A0A4R2NRK3-F1
#
_cell.length_a   1.000
_cell.length_b   1.000
_cell.length_c   1.000
_cell.angle_alpha   90.00
_cell.angle_beta   90.00
_cell.angle_gamma   90.00
#
_symmetry.space_group_name_H-M   'P 1'
#
loop_
_entity.id
_entity.type
_entity.pdbx_description
1 polymer ?
#
loop_
_entity_poly.entity_id
_entity_poly.type
_entity_poly.pdbx_seq_one_letter_code
_entity_poly.pdbx_strand_id
1 'polypeptide(L)' 'MYSGRDFTELSMMSVTDWHTNELAYFHECLKQMTPYLNSEGVQIRQDVVEEIESRGGIHKA' A
#
# COMPACT_ATOMS: atom_id res chain seq x y z
N MET A 1 6.33 -7.30 -12.64
CA MET A 1 6.17 -5.85 -12.37
C MET A 1 4.89 -5.39 -13.03
N TYR A 2 4.06 -4.65 -12.31
CA TYR A 2 2.90 -3.97 -12.89
C TYR A 2 3.37 -2.96 -13.95
N SER A 3 2.61 -2.84 -15.05
CA SER A 3 2.98 -2.05 -16.24
C SER A 3 1.92 -1.01 -16.64
N GLY A 4 0.94 -0.74 -15.75
CA GLY A 4 -0.06 0.30 -15.95
C GLY A 4 0.33 1.64 -15.33
N ARG A 5 -0.59 2.61 -15.36
CA ARG A 5 -0.41 3.92 -14.74
C ARG A 5 -0.29 3.79 -13.22
N ASP A 6 0.52 4.63 -12.59
CA ASP A 6 0.68 4.58 -11.14
C ASP A 6 -0.59 5.05 -10.41
N PHE A 7 -0.67 4.74 -9.11
CA PHE A 7 -1.85 5.07 -8.32
C PHE A 7 -2.05 6.58 -8.18
N THR A 8 -0.99 7.39 -8.18
CA THR A 8 -1.09 8.84 -8.06
C THR A 8 -1.76 9.42 -9.29
N GLU A 9 -1.35 9.01 -10.49
CA GLU A 9 -2.00 9.40 -11.74
C GLU A 9 -3.46 8.96 -11.78
N LEU A 10 -3.71 7.69 -11.47
CA LEU A 10 -5.07 7.12 -11.48
C LEU A 10 -6.00 7.77 -10.44
N SER A 11 -5.48 8.20 -9.29
CA SER A 11 -6.26 8.88 -8.25
C SER A 11 -6.78 10.27 -8.66
N MET A 12 -6.19 10.87 -9.71
CA MET A 12 -6.58 12.18 -10.22
C MET A 12 -7.64 12.10 -11.35
N MET A 13 -8.09 10.90 -11.71
CA MET A 13 -9.10 10.67 -12.75
C MET A 13 -10.25 9.79 -12.23
N SER A 14 -11.35 9.75 -12.99
CA SER A 14 -12.47 8.89 -12.64
C SER A 14 -12.07 7.42 -12.71
N VAL A 15 -12.50 6.61 -11.73
CA VAL A 15 -12.29 5.14 -11.71
C VAL A 15 -12.90 4.47 -12.94
N THR A 16 -13.90 5.08 -13.58
CA THR A 16 -14.49 4.59 -14.84
C THR A 16 -13.52 4.63 -16.02
N ASP A 17 -12.47 5.45 -15.94
CA ASP A 17 -11.49 5.67 -17.00
C ASP A 17 -10.25 4.77 -16.83
N TRP A 18 -10.27 3.91 -15.81
CA TRP A 18 -9.20 2.97 -15.52
C TRP A 18 -9.31 1.74 -16.42
N HIS A 19 -8.17 1.23 -16.87
CA HIS A 19 -8.13 0.00 -17.63
C HIS A 19 -8.34 -1.21 -16.70
N THR A 20 -8.87 -2.30 -17.25
CA THR A 20 -9.22 -3.51 -16.48
C THR A 20 -8.03 -4.11 -15.71
N ASN A 21 -6.83 -4.06 -16.29
CA ASN A 21 -5.61 -4.51 -15.62
C ASN A 21 -5.22 -3.63 -14.42
N GLU A 22 -5.48 -2.33 -14.49
CA GLU A 22 -5.23 -1.37 -13.40
C GLU A 22 -6.24 -1.58 -12.28
N LEU A 23 -7.52 -1.73 -12.63
CA LEU A 23 -8.58 -2.09 -11.68
C LEU A 23 -8.26 -3.39 -10.94
N ALA A 24 -7.89 -4.45 -11.67
CA ALA A 24 -7.57 -5.74 -11.05
C ALA A 24 -6.33 -5.65 -10.13
N TYR A 25 -5.30 -4.94 -10.56
CA TYR A 25 -4.07 -4.76 -9.77
C TYR A 25 -4.34 -3.98 -8.47
N PHE A 26 -4.95 -2.80 -8.57
CA PHE A 26 -5.18 -1.95 -7.40
C PHE A 26 -6.29 -2.47 -6.50
N HIS A 27 -7.27 -3.21 -7.04
CA HIS A 27 -8.22 -3.95 -6.20
C HIS A 27 -7.51 -4.95 -5.30
N GLU A 28 -6.56 -5.74 -5.81
CA GLU A 28 -5.83 -6.71 -4.99
C GLU A 28 -4.90 -6.01 -3.99
N CYS A 29 -4.19 -4.95 -4.40
CA CYS A 29 -3.37 -4.16 -3.48
C CYS A 29 -4.20 -3.55 -2.34
N LEU A 30 -5.32 -2.90 -2.66
CA LEU A 30 -6.18 -2.26 -1.67
C LEU A 30 -6.85 -3.29 -0.77
N LYS A 31 -7.36 -4.40 -1.31
CA LYS A 31 -7.95 -5.49 -0.52
C LYS A 31 -7.03 -5.99 0.60
N GLN A 32 -5.72 -6.08 0.34
CA GLN A 32 -4.74 -6.51 1.35
C GLN A 32 -4.48 -5.45 2.42
N MET A 33 -4.62 -4.16 2.09
CA MET A 33 -4.35 -3.05 3.00
C MET A 33 -5.58 -2.54 3.76
N THR A 34 -6.78 -2.68 3.19
CA THR A 34 -8.05 -2.17 3.75
C THR A 34 -8.25 -2.48 5.24
N PRO A 35 -7.96 -3.70 5.74
CA PRO A 35 -8.12 -4.01 7.17
C PRO A 35 -7.27 -3.12 8.09
N TYR A 36 -6.16 -2.57 7.57
CA TYR A 36 -5.19 -1.77 8.30
C TYR A 36 -5.33 -0.25 8.05
N LEU A 37 -6.33 0.20 7.28
CA LEU A 37 -6.59 1.63 7.03
C LEU A 37 -7.41 2.26 8.16
N ASN A 38 -7.02 2.04 9.41
CA ASN A 38 -7.68 2.54 10.61
C ASN A 38 -6.66 2.79 11.74
N SER A 39 -7.14 3.17 12.93
CA SER A 39 -6.26 3.42 14.10
C SER A 39 -5.48 2.18 14.56
N GLU A 40 -6.04 0.98 14.38
CA GLU A 40 -5.37 -0.29 14.72
C GLU A 40 -4.20 -0.56 13.77
N GLY A 41 -4.37 -0.34 12.47
CA GLY A 41 -3.27 -0.46 11.51
C GLY A 41 -2.16 0.57 11.74
N VAL A 42 -2.48 1.77 12.24
CA VAL A 42 -1.46 2.74 12.67
C VAL A 42 -0.66 2.21 13.86
N GLN A 43 -1.32 1.55 14.82
CA GLN A 43 -0.64 0.94 15.96
C GLN A 43 0.25 -0.22 15.50
N ILE A 44 -0.25 -1.12 14.65
CA ILE A 44 0.54 -2.22 14.07
C ILE A 44 1.79 -1.68 13.36
N ARG A 45 1.66 -0.59 12.59
CA ARG A 45 2.80 0.06 11.95
C ARG A 45 3.82 0.58 12.97
N GLN A 46 3.36 1.16 14.07
CA GLN A 46 4.23 1.67 15.13
C GLN A 46 4.98 0.53 15.82
N ASP A 47 4.28 -0.55 16.16
CA ASP A 47 4.88 -1.75 16.78
C ASP A 47 5.97 -2.36 15.88
N VAL A 48 5.74 -2.40 14.56
CA VAL A 48 6.73 -2.86 13.59
C VAL A 48 7.96 -1.95 13.55
N VAL A 49 7.78 -0.63 13.62
CA VAL A 49 8.90 0.33 13.65
C VAL A 49 9.71 0.16 14.93
N GLU A 50 9.05 0.07 16.08
CA GLU A 50 9.71 -0.15 17.36
C GLU A 50 10.51 -1.45 17.37
N GLU A 51 9.98 -2.51 16.76
CA GLU A 51 10.69 -3.79 16.65
C GLU A 51 11.87 -3.74 15.67
N ILE A 52 11.77 -2.95 14.60
CA ILE A 52 12.91 -2.71 13.70
C ILE A 52 14.03 -1.98 14.45
N GLU A 53 13.68 -0.94 15.22
CA GLU A 53 14.63 -0.17 16.03
C GLU A 53 15.27 -1.03 17.12
N SER A 54 14.47 -1.87 17.80
CA SER A 54 14.95 -2.79 18.84
C SER A 54 16.01 -3.77 18.31
N ARG A 55 15.90 -4.15 17.02
CA ARG A 55 16.83 -5.05 16.33
C ARG A 55 18.06 -4.35 15.72
N GLY A 56 18.24 -3.06 15.97
CA GLY A 56 19.38 -2.29 15.44
C GLY A 56 19.12 -1.59 14.10
N GLY A 57 17.86 -1.48 13.69
CA GLY A 57 17.43 -0.79 12.48
C GLY A 57 17.51 -1.64 11.21
N ILE A 58 17.01 -1.08 10.10
CA ILE A 58 17.16 -1.72 8.78
C ILE A 58 18.57 -1.41 8.27
N HIS A 59 19.53 -2.27 8.56
CA HIS A 59 20.81 -2.23 7.86
C HIS A 59 20.54 -2.55 6.38
N LYS A 60 20.74 -1.55 5.51
CA LYS A 60 20.87 -1.78 4.07
C LYS A 60 22.14 -2.62 3.86
N ALA A 61 21.97 -3.88 3.47
CA ALA A 61 23.04 -4.67 2.87
C ALA A 61 23.28 -4.20 1.42
#